data_AF-A0A9N9DS92-F1
#
_entry.id   AF-A0A9N9DS92-F1
#
_cell.length_a   1.000
_cell.length_b   1.000
_cell.length_c   1.000
_cell.angle_alpha   90.00
_cell.angle_beta   90.00
_cell.angle_gamma   90.00
#
_symmetry.space_group_name_H-M   'P 1'
#
loop_
_entity.id
_entity.type
_entity.pdbx_description
1 polymer ?
#
loop_
_entity_poly.entity_id
_entity_poly.type
_entity_poly.pdbx_seq_one_letter_code
_entity_poly.pdbx_strand_id
1 'polypeptide(L)'
;MSSNVAESSTSFSKSPNKPNRLANEKSPYLLQHANNPVDWYPWGEEAFQKARKENKLIFLSAHESFENANIAKIMNENFVNVKVDREVQPDVDRMYMLFVQYTSGGGGWPMSVFLTPELYPIFGGTYFPPNDQYGRPGFPSLCKHIVELWKEQPEKLKNAGSEAIKKLQKFALDEGRGDASEFNIKIAQELYKYFSDSFDDKEGGFDGGSEPKFPTPVQFHFLLRHYYYTLSDLGKVEERLATMSIHEIRSRGEKLGIDFNDCNDETQFLKKLQAVITNRKKVAEHGLEMVTFTLKKIAMGGIHDHVGNGFHRYSTDKYWHVPHFEKM
;
A
#
# COMPACT_ATOMS: atom_id res chain seq x y z
N MET A 1 -17.20 50.69 -36.26
CA MET A 1 -16.24 49.64 -35.90
C MET A 1 -16.66 49.02 -34.58
N SER A 2 -17.35 47.89 -34.62
CA SER A 2 -17.49 46.98 -33.47
C SER A 2 -17.77 45.60 -34.07
N SER A 3 -16.72 44.80 -34.08
CA SER A 3 -16.63 43.48 -34.71
C SER A 3 -17.32 42.42 -33.86
N ASN A 4 -18.30 41.74 -34.46
CA ASN A 4 -18.83 40.47 -33.99
C ASN A 4 -17.72 39.41 -34.06
N VAL A 5 -17.32 38.86 -32.92
CA VAL A 5 -16.50 37.65 -32.85
C VAL A 5 -17.45 36.49 -32.59
N ALA A 6 -17.59 35.63 -33.60
CA ALA A 6 -18.35 34.40 -33.53
C ALA A 6 -17.62 33.38 -32.64
N GLU A 7 -18.30 32.87 -31.61
CA GLU A 7 -17.87 31.69 -30.87
C GLU A 7 -18.01 30.45 -31.75
N SER A 8 -16.89 29.94 -32.25
CA SER A 8 -16.84 28.62 -32.90
C SER A 8 -16.86 27.55 -31.82
N SER A 9 -18.04 27.03 -31.49
CA SER A 9 -18.19 25.80 -30.73
C SER A 9 -17.86 24.60 -31.62
N THR A 10 -16.60 24.17 -31.58
CA THR A 10 -16.19 22.89 -32.16
C THR A 10 -16.74 21.75 -31.30
N SER A 11 -17.96 21.33 -31.59
CA SER A 11 -18.51 20.07 -31.10
C SER A 11 -17.72 18.91 -31.75
N PHE A 12 -16.79 18.32 -30.99
CA PHE A 12 -16.25 17.02 -31.35
C PHE A 12 -17.39 16.00 -31.24
N SER A 13 -17.97 15.63 -32.38
CA SER A 13 -18.87 14.49 -32.49
C SER A 13 -18.06 13.21 -32.23
N LYS A 14 -18.06 12.73 -30.98
CA LYS A 14 -17.67 11.34 -30.68
C LYS A 14 -18.68 10.45 -31.40
N SER A 15 -18.26 9.75 -32.46
CA SER A 15 -18.99 8.59 -32.97
C SER A 15 -19.27 7.66 -31.78
N PRO A 16 -20.51 7.17 -31.60
CA PRO A 16 -20.80 6.30 -30.47
C PRO A 16 -20.04 4.99 -30.66
N ASN A 17 -18.96 4.80 -29.90
CA ASN A 17 -18.32 3.50 -29.80
C ASN A 17 -19.37 2.50 -29.33
N LYS A 18 -19.51 1.38 -30.04
CA LYS A 18 -20.36 0.29 -29.61
C LYS A 18 -19.95 -0.11 -28.18
N PRO A 19 -20.90 -0.22 -27.23
CA PRO A 19 -20.56 -0.61 -25.87
C PRO A 19 -19.89 -1.98 -25.84
N ASN A 20 -18.90 -2.13 -24.96
CA ASN A 20 -18.27 -3.40 -24.63
C ASN A 20 -19.16 -4.21 -23.66
N ARG A 21 -18.65 -5.36 -23.19
CA ARG A 21 -19.43 -6.31 -22.37
C ARG A 21 -19.84 -5.76 -21.01
N LEU A 22 -19.12 -4.77 -20.49
CA LEU A 22 -19.45 -4.15 -19.20
C LEU A 22 -20.82 -3.45 -19.22
N ALA A 23 -21.41 -3.18 -20.39
CA ALA A 23 -22.78 -2.67 -20.49
C ALA A 23 -23.86 -3.59 -19.90
N ASN A 24 -23.54 -4.87 -19.68
CA ASN A 24 -24.45 -5.83 -19.07
C ASN A 24 -24.20 -6.04 -17.57
N GLU A 25 -23.19 -5.37 -17.00
CA GLU A 25 -22.85 -5.49 -15.58
C GLU A 25 -23.82 -4.70 -14.70
N LYS A 26 -23.96 -5.12 -13.45
CA LYS A 26 -24.78 -4.40 -12.45
C LYS A 26 -23.99 -3.35 -11.69
N SER A 27 -22.67 -3.50 -11.62
CA SER A 27 -21.78 -2.57 -10.93
C SER A 27 -21.83 -1.20 -11.62
N PRO A 28 -22.21 -0.12 -10.92
CA PRO A 28 -22.13 1.24 -11.47
C PRO A 28 -20.72 1.60 -11.92
N TYR A 29 -19.71 1.12 -11.19
CA TYR A 29 -18.31 1.31 -11.52
C TYR A 29 -17.94 0.67 -12.87
N LEU A 30 -18.34 -0.58 -13.11
CA LEU A 30 -18.07 -1.25 -14.39
C LEU A 30 -18.86 -0.60 -15.55
N LEU A 31 -20.11 -0.23 -15.31
CA LEU A 31 -20.97 0.42 -16.31
C LEU A 31 -20.38 1.76 -16.80
N GLN A 32 -19.69 2.50 -15.93
CA GLN A 32 -19.00 3.75 -16.32
C GLN A 32 -17.96 3.52 -17.43
N HIS A 33 -17.42 2.31 -17.54
CA HIS A 33 -16.40 1.93 -18.53
C HIS A 33 -16.96 1.20 -19.76
N ALA A 34 -18.28 1.05 -19.87
CA ALA A 34 -18.93 0.31 -20.95
C ALA A 34 -18.67 0.89 -22.35
N ASN A 35 -18.43 2.20 -22.46
CA ASN A 35 -18.19 2.88 -23.74
C ASN A 35 -16.70 3.17 -24.02
N ASN A 36 -15.80 2.69 -23.16
CA ASN A 36 -14.37 2.87 -23.35
C ASN A 36 -13.89 2.13 -24.61
N PRO A 37 -12.88 2.65 -25.32
CA PRO A 37 -12.35 2.04 -26.55
C PRO A 37 -11.68 0.67 -26.32
N VAL A 38 -11.34 0.33 -25.07
CA VAL A 38 -10.84 -0.99 -24.70
C VAL A 38 -12.01 -2.00 -24.68
N ASP A 39 -11.83 -3.16 -25.28
CA ASP A 39 -12.78 -4.29 -25.26
C ASP A 39 -12.71 -4.97 -23.88
N TRP A 40 -13.32 -4.33 -22.89
CA TRP A 40 -13.37 -4.84 -21.53
C TRP A 40 -14.32 -6.03 -21.40
N TYR A 41 -13.85 -7.03 -20.65
CA TYR A 41 -14.63 -8.11 -20.10
C TYR A 41 -14.78 -7.90 -18.60
N PRO A 42 -15.91 -8.30 -18.00
CA PRO A 42 -15.96 -8.50 -16.56
C PRO A 42 -15.06 -9.68 -16.17
N TRP A 43 -14.70 -9.75 -14.89
CA TRP A 43 -14.03 -10.93 -14.35
C TRP A 43 -14.95 -12.16 -14.43
N GLY A 44 -14.56 -13.15 -15.24
CA GLY A 44 -15.36 -14.35 -15.41
C GLY A 44 -14.89 -15.27 -16.51
N GLU A 45 -15.55 -16.42 -16.61
CA GLU A 45 -15.14 -17.54 -17.45
C GLU A 45 -15.14 -17.22 -18.95
N GLU A 46 -15.98 -16.29 -19.43
CA GLU A 46 -15.94 -15.84 -20.85
C GLU A 46 -14.57 -15.26 -21.21
N ALA A 47 -14.03 -14.38 -20.36
CA ALA A 47 -12.72 -13.76 -20.58
C ALA A 47 -11.62 -14.82 -20.53
N PHE A 48 -11.70 -15.74 -19.57
CA PHE A 48 -10.68 -16.76 -19.36
C PHE A 48 -10.64 -17.79 -20.49
N GLN A 49 -11.82 -18.19 -21.00
CA GLN A 49 -11.91 -19.06 -22.17
C GLN A 49 -11.37 -18.38 -23.41
N LYS A 50 -11.66 -17.09 -23.61
CA LYS A 50 -11.08 -16.32 -24.71
C LYS A 50 -9.55 -16.28 -24.60
N ALA A 51 -9.02 -15.99 -23.42
CA ALA A 51 -7.57 -15.95 -23.18
C ALA A 51 -6.90 -17.30 -23.49
N ARG A 52 -7.51 -18.41 -23.04
CA ARG A 52 -7.04 -19.77 -23.34
C ARG A 52 -7.11 -20.11 -24.82
N LYS A 53 -8.23 -19.81 -25.47
CA LYS A 53 -8.47 -20.11 -26.89
C LYS A 53 -7.54 -19.33 -27.81
N GLU A 54 -7.31 -18.05 -27.51
CA GLU A 54 -6.44 -17.17 -28.30
C GLU A 54 -4.97 -17.23 -27.87
N ASN A 55 -4.66 -17.97 -26.80
CA ASN A 55 -3.34 -18.00 -26.15
C ASN A 55 -2.79 -16.58 -25.84
N LYS A 56 -3.67 -15.72 -25.33
CA LYS A 56 -3.37 -14.33 -24.99
C LYS A 56 -3.31 -14.14 -23.49
N LEU A 57 -2.37 -13.30 -23.06
CA LEU A 57 -2.34 -12.81 -21.68
C LEU A 57 -3.61 -12.03 -21.36
N ILE A 58 -3.98 -12.02 -20.08
CA ILE A 58 -5.05 -11.19 -19.54
C ILE A 58 -4.42 -9.94 -18.94
N PHE A 59 -4.96 -8.77 -19.28
CA PHE A 59 -4.67 -7.54 -18.56
C PHE A 59 -5.80 -7.27 -17.58
N LEU A 60 -5.53 -7.44 -16.28
CA LEU A 60 -6.46 -7.19 -15.20
C LEU A 60 -6.27 -5.77 -14.66
N SER A 61 -7.36 -5.00 -14.57
CA SER A 61 -7.35 -3.64 -14.07
C SER A 61 -8.49 -3.39 -13.07
N ALA A 62 -8.15 -2.87 -11.89
CA ALA A 62 -9.11 -2.46 -10.85
C ALA A 62 -9.30 -0.93 -10.77
N HIS A 63 -8.59 -0.15 -11.61
CA HIS A 63 -8.79 1.30 -11.74
C HIS A 63 -8.16 1.90 -13.02
N GLU A 64 -8.47 3.15 -13.31
CA GLU A 64 -8.02 4.03 -14.41
C GLU A 64 -8.71 3.96 -15.79
N SER A 65 -8.88 5.16 -16.35
CA SER A 65 -9.57 5.52 -17.59
C SER A 65 -8.65 5.34 -18.80
N PHE A 66 -8.68 4.15 -19.40
CA PHE A 66 -8.08 3.89 -20.72
C PHE A 66 -8.98 4.45 -21.83
N GLU A 67 -9.08 5.77 -21.92
CA GLU A 67 -9.87 6.47 -22.95
C GLU A 67 -9.05 6.78 -24.21
N ASN A 68 -7.72 6.61 -24.15
CA ASN A 68 -6.85 6.83 -25.29
C ASN A 68 -7.02 5.70 -26.32
N ALA A 69 -7.56 6.04 -27.49
CA ALA A 69 -7.84 5.08 -28.56
C ALA A 69 -6.59 4.34 -29.08
N ASN A 70 -5.42 4.98 -29.08
CA ASN A 70 -4.17 4.35 -29.53
C ASN A 70 -3.70 3.29 -28.54
N ILE A 71 -3.76 3.58 -27.24
CA ILE A 71 -3.45 2.63 -26.18
C ILE A 71 -4.44 1.48 -26.22
N ALA A 72 -5.73 1.78 -26.34
CA ALA A 72 -6.77 0.77 -26.40
C ALA A 72 -6.61 -0.19 -27.58
N LYS A 73 -6.18 0.31 -28.74
CA LYS A 73 -5.85 -0.54 -29.89
C LYS A 73 -4.75 -1.56 -29.55
N ILE A 74 -3.64 -1.10 -28.94
CA ILE A 74 -2.55 -1.98 -28.51
C ILE A 74 -3.06 -3.02 -27.50
N MET A 75 -3.88 -2.59 -26.54
CA MET A 75 -4.46 -3.48 -25.54
C MET A 75 -5.35 -4.55 -26.17
N ASN A 76 -6.27 -4.16 -27.06
CA ASN A 76 -7.24 -5.07 -27.68
C ASN A 76 -6.58 -6.07 -28.64
N GLU A 77 -5.50 -5.68 -29.31
CA GLU A 77 -4.76 -6.56 -30.22
C GLU A 77 -4.01 -7.65 -29.44
N ASN A 78 -3.48 -7.32 -28.26
CA ASN A 78 -2.50 -8.15 -27.57
C ASN A 78 -3.02 -8.89 -26.34
N PHE A 79 -4.07 -8.39 -25.68
CA PHE A 79 -4.56 -8.90 -24.41
C PHE A 79 -6.07 -9.18 -24.44
N VAL A 80 -6.50 -10.06 -23.54
CA VAL A 80 -7.89 -10.08 -23.07
C VAL A 80 -7.98 -9.12 -21.89
N ASN A 81 -8.67 -7.99 -22.08
CA ASN A 81 -8.73 -6.92 -21.09
C ASN A 81 -9.88 -7.19 -20.11
N VAL A 82 -9.56 -7.31 -18.82
CA VAL A 82 -10.53 -7.60 -17.75
C VAL A 82 -10.59 -6.45 -16.76
N LYS A 83 -11.80 -5.95 -16.51
CA LYS A 83 -12.06 -4.93 -15.50
C LYS A 83 -12.71 -5.57 -14.27
N VAL A 84 -12.19 -5.24 -13.10
CA VAL A 84 -12.70 -5.71 -11.80
C VAL A 84 -13.24 -4.55 -11.00
N ASP A 85 -14.39 -4.75 -10.39
CA ASP A 85 -14.88 -3.93 -9.30
C ASP A 85 -14.45 -4.57 -7.97
N ARG A 86 -13.60 -3.88 -7.22
CA ARG A 86 -13.08 -4.34 -5.93
C ARG A 86 -14.15 -4.53 -4.86
N GLU A 87 -15.28 -3.81 -4.96
CA GLU A 87 -16.38 -3.93 -3.99
C GLU A 87 -17.20 -5.21 -4.24
N VAL A 88 -17.20 -5.69 -5.49
CA VAL A 88 -17.88 -6.92 -5.90
C VAL A 88 -16.94 -8.14 -5.82
N GLN A 89 -15.65 -7.96 -6.15
CA GLN A 89 -14.62 -9.00 -6.21
C GLN A 89 -13.42 -8.67 -5.28
N PRO A 90 -13.63 -8.52 -3.95
CA PRO A 90 -12.55 -8.14 -3.03
C PRO A 90 -11.45 -9.19 -2.91
N ASP A 91 -11.77 -10.47 -3.13
CA ASP A 91 -10.79 -11.55 -3.06
C ASP A 91 -9.80 -11.54 -4.23
N VAL A 92 -10.30 -11.22 -5.43
CA VAL A 92 -9.46 -11.06 -6.64
C VAL A 92 -8.53 -9.87 -6.46
N ASP A 93 -9.07 -8.74 -6.01
CA ASP A 93 -8.29 -7.54 -5.72
C ASP A 93 -7.19 -7.81 -4.68
N ARG A 94 -7.55 -8.42 -3.55
CA ARG A 94 -6.59 -8.75 -2.48
C ARG A 94 -5.46 -9.66 -2.96
N MET A 95 -5.79 -10.74 -3.68
CA MET A 95 -4.79 -11.72 -4.11
C MET A 95 -3.76 -11.10 -5.06
N TYR A 96 -4.23 -10.33 -6.03
CA TYR A 96 -3.33 -9.68 -6.99
C TYR A 96 -2.62 -8.45 -6.39
N MET A 97 -3.21 -7.76 -5.42
CA MET A 97 -2.54 -6.70 -4.67
C MET A 97 -1.36 -7.26 -3.86
N LEU A 98 -1.56 -8.41 -3.20
CA LEU A 98 -0.48 -9.10 -2.48
C LEU A 98 0.67 -9.47 -3.43
N PHE A 99 0.36 -9.90 -4.65
CA PHE A 99 1.38 -10.15 -5.67
C PHE A 99 2.16 -8.88 -6.04
N VAL A 100 1.48 -7.75 -6.26
CA VAL A 100 2.13 -6.46 -6.56
C VAL A 100 3.02 -6.00 -5.40
N GLN A 101 2.52 -6.10 -4.17
CA GLN A 101 3.27 -5.75 -2.95
C GLN A 101 4.51 -6.63 -2.78
N TYR A 102 4.37 -7.94 -2.97
CA TYR A 102 5.47 -8.88 -2.84
C TYR A 102 6.56 -8.65 -3.89
N THR A 103 6.18 -8.32 -5.14
CA THR A 103 7.12 -8.19 -6.25
C THR A 103 7.75 -6.81 -6.36
N SER A 104 7.04 -5.75 -5.99
CA SER A 104 7.52 -4.36 -6.12
C SER A 104 7.90 -3.69 -4.81
N GLY A 105 7.58 -4.28 -3.66
CA GLY A 105 7.77 -3.68 -2.33
C GLY A 105 6.76 -2.58 -2.00
N GLY A 106 5.88 -2.22 -2.93
CA GLY A 106 4.82 -1.23 -2.75
C GLY A 106 3.50 -1.71 -3.33
N GLY A 107 2.41 -1.01 -3.03
CA GLY A 107 1.09 -1.37 -3.55
C GLY A 107 0.12 -0.20 -3.44
N GLY A 108 -1.02 -0.36 -4.08
CA GLY A 108 -2.05 0.66 -4.13
C GLY A 108 -2.84 0.61 -5.42
N TRP A 109 -3.83 1.49 -5.52
CA TRP A 109 -4.64 1.63 -6.72
C TRP A 109 -4.22 2.88 -7.49
N PRO A 110 -4.29 2.89 -8.84
CA PRO A 110 -4.80 1.84 -9.73
C PRO A 110 -3.99 0.57 -9.66
N MET A 111 -4.63 -0.61 -9.65
CA MET A 111 -3.93 -1.89 -9.72
C MET A 111 -4.03 -2.44 -11.15
N SER A 112 -2.88 -2.75 -11.73
CA SER A 112 -2.75 -3.29 -13.08
C SER A 112 -1.86 -4.54 -13.05
N VAL A 113 -2.40 -5.69 -13.47
CA VAL A 113 -1.69 -6.98 -13.40
C VAL A 113 -1.85 -7.73 -14.72
N PHE A 114 -0.75 -8.29 -15.21
CA PHE A 114 -0.70 -9.14 -16.39
C PHE A 114 -0.72 -10.60 -15.94
N LEU A 115 -1.69 -11.37 -16.44
CA LEU A 115 -1.92 -12.75 -16.07
C LEU A 115 -1.76 -13.67 -17.28
N THR A 116 -1.31 -14.91 -17.05
CA THR A 116 -1.41 -15.97 -18.06
C THR A 116 -2.88 -16.38 -18.28
N PRO A 117 -3.21 -17.13 -19.35
CA PRO A 117 -4.55 -17.71 -19.54
C PRO A 117 -5.04 -18.59 -18.39
N GLU A 118 -4.12 -19.13 -17.58
CA GLU A 118 -4.36 -19.91 -16.37
C GLU A 118 -4.45 -19.05 -15.09
N LEU A 119 -4.48 -17.72 -15.24
CA LEU A 119 -4.62 -16.71 -14.18
C LEU A 119 -3.39 -16.52 -13.28
N TYR A 120 -2.23 -17.03 -13.68
CA TYR A 120 -0.99 -16.80 -12.96
C TYR A 120 -0.47 -15.38 -13.21
N PRO A 121 -0.19 -14.59 -12.17
CA PRO A 121 0.35 -13.24 -12.33
C PRO A 121 1.83 -13.30 -12.72
N ILE A 122 2.20 -12.54 -13.75
CA ILE A 122 3.57 -12.51 -14.28
C ILE A 122 4.24 -11.15 -14.13
N PHE A 123 3.45 -10.09 -14.07
CA PHE A 123 3.91 -8.73 -13.84
C PHE A 123 2.75 -7.89 -13.32
N GLY A 124 3.03 -6.92 -12.47
CA GLY A 124 2.02 -6.01 -11.97
C GLY A 124 2.62 -4.74 -11.39
N GLY A 125 1.80 -3.72 -11.29
CA GLY A 125 2.19 -2.44 -10.74
C GLY A 125 0.97 -1.56 -10.52
N THR A 126 1.23 -0.33 -10.10
CA THR A 126 0.17 0.63 -9.85
C THR A 126 -0.15 1.44 -11.11
N TYR A 127 0.37 2.67 -11.18
CA TYR A 127 0.22 3.56 -12.33
C TYR A 127 1.31 3.31 -13.38
N PHE A 128 0.92 3.27 -14.65
CA PHE A 128 1.85 3.24 -15.79
C PHE A 128 1.64 4.48 -16.66
N PRO A 129 2.67 5.32 -16.86
CA PRO A 129 2.50 6.55 -17.63
C PRO A 129 2.17 6.23 -19.10
N PRO A 130 1.39 7.07 -19.80
CA PRO A 130 1.02 6.81 -21.20
C PRO A 130 2.20 6.92 -22.18
N ASN A 131 3.26 7.63 -21.79
CA ASN A 131 4.46 7.86 -22.60
C ASN A 131 5.71 7.41 -21.83
N ASP A 132 6.76 7.07 -22.57
CA ASP A 132 8.07 6.76 -21.99
C ASP A 132 8.65 7.98 -21.26
N GLN A 133 9.19 7.74 -20.08
CA GLN A 133 9.93 8.70 -19.28
C GLN A 133 11.35 8.18 -19.04
N TYR A 134 12.27 9.06 -18.65
CA TYR A 134 13.66 8.66 -18.41
C TYR A 134 13.74 7.54 -17.35
N GLY A 135 14.19 6.36 -17.77
CA GLY A 135 14.28 5.17 -16.91
C GLY A 135 12.95 4.47 -16.60
N ARG A 136 11.81 4.93 -17.12
CA ARG A 136 10.48 4.33 -16.88
C ARG A 136 9.72 4.17 -18.20
N PRO A 137 9.51 2.93 -18.68
CA PRO A 137 8.74 2.70 -19.90
C PRO A 137 7.29 3.15 -19.68
N GLY A 138 6.73 3.76 -20.72
CA GLY A 138 5.32 4.03 -20.84
C GLY A 138 4.54 2.73 -21.06
N PHE A 139 3.25 2.80 -20.78
CA PHE A 139 2.34 1.67 -20.87
C PHE A 139 2.33 0.99 -22.24
N PRO A 140 2.41 1.69 -23.39
CA PRO A 140 2.54 1.05 -24.71
C PRO A 140 3.82 0.21 -24.86
N SER A 141 4.97 0.74 -24.41
CA SER A 141 6.27 0.07 -24.49
C SER A 141 6.30 -1.15 -23.57
N LEU A 142 5.75 -1.01 -22.36
CA LEU A 142 5.57 -2.11 -21.41
C LEU A 142 4.71 -3.23 -22.00
N CYS A 143 3.55 -2.89 -22.59
CA CYS A 143 2.66 -3.86 -23.23
C CYS A 143 3.39 -4.68 -24.30
N LYS A 144 4.14 -4.02 -25.19
CA LYS A 144 4.90 -4.69 -26.25
C LYS A 144 5.94 -5.65 -25.69
N HIS A 145 6.69 -5.19 -24.70
CA HIS A 145 7.73 -6.01 -24.07
C HIS A 145 7.17 -7.26 -23.39
N ILE A 146 6.05 -7.13 -22.66
CA ILE A 146 5.38 -8.28 -22.03
C ILE A 146 4.89 -9.30 -23.08
N VAL A 147 4.36 -8.82 -24.20
CA VAL A 147 3.91 -9.69 -25.30
C VAL A 147 5.07 -10.41 -25.98
N GLU A 148 6.20 -9.73 -26.17
CA GLU A 148 7.43 -10.33 -26.70
C GLU A 148 7.92 -11.45 -25.76
N LEU A 149 8.01 -11.17 -24.45
CA LEU A 149 8.39 -12.17 -23.45
C LEU A 149 7.43 -13.37 -23.43
N TRP A 150 6.12 -13.14 -23.59
CA TRP A 150 5.15 -14.22 -23.68
C TRP A 150 5.33 -15.10 -24.91
N LYS A 151 5.66 -14.50 -26.06
CA LYS A 151 5.93 -15.25 -27.29
C LYS A 151 7.21 -16.06 -27.20
N GLU A 152 8.25 -15.51 -26.58
CA GLU A 152 9.57 -16.14 -26.49
C GLU A 152 9.65 -17.20 -25.39
N GLN A 153 9.05 -16.95 -24.21
CA GLN A 153 9.28 -17.73 -23.00
C GLN A 153 7.98 -18.02 -22.20
N PRO A 154 6.91 -18.57 -22.83
CA PRO A 154 5.61 -18.72 -22.18
C PRO A 154 5.65 -19.64 -20.95
N GLU A 155 6.35 -20.78 -21.04
CA GLU A 155 6.44 -21.75 -19.94
C GLU A 155 7.23 -21.20 -18.75
N LYS A 156 8.26 -20.38 -19.00
CA LYS A 156 9.00 -19.71 -17.93
C LYS A 156 8.09 -18.74 -17.16
N LEU A 157 7.28 -17.96 -17.87
CA LEU A 157 6.34 -17.02 -17.25
C LEU A 157 5.25 -17.74 -16.46
N LYS A 158 4.67 -18.82 -17.00
CA LYS A 158 3.71 -19.67 -16.27
C LYS A 158 4.30 -20.24 -14.99
N ASN A 159 5.51 -20.79 -15.06
CA ASN A 159 6.19 -21.37 -13.90
C ASN A 159 6.47 -20.31 -12.84
N ALA A 160 6.99 -19.14 -13.23
CA ALA A 160 7.25 -18.03 -12.32
C ALA A 160 5.97 -17.55 -11.62
N GLY A 161 4.88 -17.36 -12.37
CA GLY A 161 3.60 -16.92 -11.80
C GLY A 161 2.96 -17.97 -10.90
N SER A 162 3.02 -19.25 -11.27
CA SER A 162 2.53 -20.36 -10.42
C SER A 162 3.32 -20.45 -9.11
N GLU A 163 4.63 -20.29 -9.16
CA GLU A 163 5.49 -20.28 -7.97
C GLU A 163 5.20 -19.08 -7.05
N ALA A 164 4.98 -17.89 -7.63
CA ALA A 164 4.59 -16.71 -6.87
C ALA A 164 3.28 -16.93 -6.11
N ILE A 165 2.25 -17.51 -6.75
CA ILE A 165 0.99 -17.84 -6.09
C ILE A 165 1.18 -18.87 -4.97
N LYS A 166 1.98 -19.92 -5.19
CA LYS A 166 2.27 -20.92 -4.13
C LYS A 166 2.95 -20.29 -2.92
N LYS A 167 3.89 -19.35 -3.13
CA LYS A 167 4.55 -18.62 -2.04
C LYS A 167 3.57 -17.73 -1.29
N LEU A 168 2.69 -17.01 -1.99
CA LEU A 168 1.66 -16.16 -1.37
C LEU A 168 0.63 -16.98 -0.59
N GLN A 169 0.22 -18.14 -1.11
CA GLN A 169 -0.66 -19.07 -0.39
C GLN A 169 0.00 -19.59 0.88
N LYS A 170 1.28 -19.98 0.81
CA LYS A 170 2.03 -20.40 1.99
C LYS A 170 2.14 -19.28 3.02
N PHE A 171 2.43 -18.06 2.59
CA PHE A 171 2.47 -16.88 3.47
C PHE A 171 1.13 -16.67 4.19
N ALA A 172 0.02 -16.71 3.46
CA ALA A 172 -1.32 -16.57 4.04
C ALA A 172 -1.71 -17.71 5.00
N LEU A 173 -1.16 -18.91 4.83
CA LEU A 173 -1.43 -20.08 5.67
C LEU A 173 -0.50 -20.18 6.89
N ASP A 174 0.76 -19.75 6.78
CA ASP A 174 1.76 -19.83 7.86
C ASP A 174 1.60 -18.69 8.89
N GLU A 175 1.17 -17.48 8.49
CA GLU A 175 0.95 -16.37 9.44
C GLU A 175 -0.26 -16.55 10.37
N GLY A 176 -1.11 -17.56 10.13
CA GLY A 176 -2.19 -17.94 11.06
C GLY A 176 -1.73 -18.80 12.25
N ARG A 177 -0.44 -19.17 12.33
CA ARG A 177 0.12 -20.09 13.34
C ARG A 177 1.34 -19.56 14.10
N GLY A 178 1.62 -18.26 14.01
CA GLY A 178 2.38 -17.63 15.09
C GLY A 178 1.52 -17.72 16.35
N ASP A 179 2.05 -18.27 17.42
CA ASP A 179 1.36 -18.25 18.71
C ASP A 179 1.15 -16.79 19.11
N ALA A 180 -0.02 -16.24 18.78
CA ALA A 180 -0.41 -14.86 19.06
C ALA A 180 -0.49 -14.59 20.57
N SER A 181 -0.20 -15.58 21.41
CA SER A 181 -0.14 -15.46 22.86
C SER A 181 1.13 -14.77 23.37
N GLU A 182 2.24 -14.73 22.61
CA GLU A 182 3.46 -14.03 23.04
C GLU A 182 3.64 -12.66 22.37
N PHE A 183 3.49 -11.61 23.17
CA PHE A 183 3.88 -10.26 22.80
C PHE A 183 5.39 -10.20 22.55
N ASN A 184 5.79 -10.05 21.29
CA ASN A 184 7.19 -9.96 20.92
C ASN A 184 7.70 -8.51 21.08
N ILE A 185 8.34 -8.24 22.23
CA ILE A 185 8.90 -6.93 22.54
C ILE A 185 9.97 -6.48 21.53
N LYS A 186 10.69 -7.42 20.93
CA LYS A 186 11.70 -7.13 19.90
C LYS A 186 11.05 -6.58 18.64
N ILE A 187 9.94 -7.17 18.19
CA ILE A 187 9.15 -6.64 17.06
C ILE A 187 8.63 -5.25 17.37
N ALA A 188 8.13 -5.01 18.58
CA ALA A 188 7.66 -3.68 18.98
C ALA A 188 8.79 -2.63 18.95
N GLN A 189 10.00 -3.00 19.39
CA GLN A 189 11.18 -2.12 19.33
C GLN A 189 11.64 -1.86 17.89
N GLU A 190 11.68 -2.88 17.04
CA GLU A 190 12.02 -2.76 15.62
C GLU A 190 11.01 -1.86 14.89
N LEU A 191 9.72 -2.03 15.17
CA LEU A 191 8.66 -1.22 14.57
C LEU A 191 8.69 0.24 15.07
N TYR A 192 8.95 0.47 16.35
CA TYR A 192 9.21 1.83 16.86
C TYR A 192 10.40 2.46 16.15
N LYS A 193 11.51 1.72 16.01
CA LYS A 193 12.71 2.20 15.32
C LYS A 193 12.41 2.57 13.87
N TYR A 194 11.67 1.74 13.15
CA TYR A 194 11.21 2.04 11.79
C TYR A 194 10.47 3.37 11.73
N PHE A 195 9.48 3.59 12.61
CA PHE A 195 8.73 4.84 12.63
C PHE A 195 9.58 6.04 13.05
N SER A 196 10.50 5.86 13.99
CA SER A 196 11.42 6.92 14.38
C SER A 196 12.37 7.31 13.25
N ASP A 197 12.82 6.35 12.46
CA ASP A 197 13.74 6.57 11.34
C ASP A 197 13.00 7.17 10.11
N SER A 198 11.70 6.89 9.95
CA SER A 198 10.87 7.41 8.84
C SER A 198 10.05 8.66 9.18
N PHE A 199 10.13 9.15 10.42
CA PHE A 199 9.38 10.31 10.87
C PHE A 199 9.86 11.60 10.19
N ASP A 200 8.92 12.37 9.66
CA ASP A 200 9.18 13.72 9.13
C ASP A 200 9.08 14.75 10.27
N ASP A 201 10.22 15.20 10.75
CA ASP A 201 10.32 16.18 11.85
C ASP A 201 9.89 17.61 11.45
N LYS A 202 9.71 17.89 10.16
CA LYS A 202 9.28 19.20 9.64
C LYS A 202 7.79 19.26 9.42
N GLU A 203 7.21 18.24 8.80
CA GLU A 203 5.81 18.23 8.39
C GLU A 203 4.98 17.11 9.02
N GLY A 204 5.56 16.23 9.82
CA GLY A 204 4.87 15.09 10.41
C GLY A 204 4.51 14.02 9.38
N GLY A 205 4.13 12.83 9.86
CA GLY A 205 3.99 11.64 9.03
C GLY A 205 5.20 10.72 9.14
N PHE A 206 5.05 9.51 8.59
CA PHE A 206 6.01 8.40 8.72
C PHE A 206 6.48 7.87 7.37
N ASP A 207 6.41 8.72 6.35
CA ASP A 207 6.70 8.45 4.93
C ASP A 207 8.06 9.03 4.50
N GLY A 208 8.92 9.40 5.45
CA GLY A 208 10.23 10.00 5.17
C GLY A 208 10.17 11.36 4.49
N GLY A 209 9.03 12.07 4.60
CA GLY A 209 8.82 13.37 3.95
C GLY A 209 8.57 13.28 2.44
N SER A 210 8.21 12.09 1.96
CA SER A 210 7.81 11.87 0.56
C SER A 210 6.37 12.33 0.30
N GLU A 211 6.00 12.38 -0.98
CA GLU A 211 4.65 12.64 -1.45
C GLU A 211 4.16 11.46 -2.31
N PRO A 212 2.86 11.10 -2.26
CA PRO A 212 1.79 11.68 -1.44
C PRO A 212 1.84 11.23 0.04
N LYS A 213 1.25 12.03 0.95
CA LYS A 213 1.16 11.73 2.39
C LYS A 213 -0.17 11.15 2.82
N PHE A 214 -0.13 10.08 3.60
CA PHE A 214 -1.32 9.35 4.06
C PHE A 214 -1.53 9.47 5.58
N PRO A 215 -2.72 9.91 6.04
CA PRO A 215 -3.10 9.84 7.44
C PRO A 215 -3.40 8.37 7.80
N THR A 216 -2.38 7.63 8.24
CA THR A 216 -2.49 6.17 8.43
C THR A 216 -2.76 5.83 9.91
N PRO A 217 -4.02 5.61 10.35
CA PRO A 217 -4.36 5.60 11.77
C PRO A 217 -3.73 4.43 12.54
N VAL A 218 -3.44 3.32 11.87
CA VAL A 218 -2.80 2.16 12.50
C VAL A 218 -1.40 2.47 13.02
N GLN A 219 -0.69 3.41 12.38
CA GLN A 219 0.62 3.87 12.83
C GLN A 219 0.48 4.65 14.15
N PHE A 220 -0.50 5.55 14.23
CA PHE A 220 -0.82 6.30 15.45
C PHE A 220 -1.25 5.38 16.59
N HIS A 221 -2.13 4.42 16.30
CA HIS A 221 -2.58 3.44 17.29
C HIS A 221 -1.42 2.63 17.86
N PHE A 222 -0.48 2.19 17.01
CA PHE A 222 0.71 1.49 17.48
C PHE A 222 1.54 2.36 18.42
N LEU A 223 1.91 3.59 18.02
CA LEU A 223 2.75 4.48 18.82
C LEU A 223 2.09 4.90 20.14
N LEU A 224 0.77 5.16 20.13
CA LEU A 224 0.00 5.46 21.34
C LEU A 224 -0.07 4.27 22.30
N ARG A 225 -0.27 3.06 21.77
CA ARG A 225 -0.22 1.82 22.58
C ARG A 225 1.17 1.59 23.13
N HIS A 226 2.20 1.76 22.31
CA HIS A 226 3.60 1.64 22.71
C HIS A 226 3.92 2.62 23.86
N TYR A 227 3.47 3.87 23.76
CA TYR A 227 3.57 4.86 24.83
C TYR A 227 2.85 4.40 26.11
N TYR A 228 1.55 4.07 25.99
CA TYR A 228 0.71 3.70 27.14
C TYR A 228 1.25 2.47 27.88
N TYR A 229 1.55 1.39 27.15
CA TYR A 229 2.05 0.16 27.76
C TYR A 229 3.45 0.31 28.32
N THR A 230 4.31 1.13 27.69
CA THR A 230 5.64 1.41 28.26
C THR A 230 5.52 2.17 29.57
N LEU A 231 4.71 3.23 29.65
CA LEU A 231 4.53 3.95 30.91
C LEU A 231 3.80 3.13 31.98
N SER A 232 2.81 2.33 31.60
CA SER A 232 2.12 1.43 32.54
C SER A 232 3.08 0.38 33.11
N ASP A 233 3.98 -0.15 32.29
CA ASP A 233 5.02 -1.07 32.74
C ASP A 233 6.02 -0.36 33.67
N LEU A 234 6.54 0.80 33.26
CA LEU A 234 7.51 1.58 34.04
C LEU A 234 6.95 2.07 35.38
N GLY A 235 5.69 2.49 35.44
CA GLY A 235 5.03 2.91 36.69
C GLY A 235 4.88 1.78 37.72
N LYS A 236 5.03 0.52 37.30
CA LYS A 236 5.02 -0.67 38.17
C LYS A 236 6.44 -1.18 38.46
N VAL A 237 7.48 -0.60 37.87
CA VAL A 237 8.86 -1.09 38.02
C VAL A 237 9.34 -0.92 39.46
N GLU A 238 9.09 0.22 40.11
CA GLU A 238 9.52 0.44 41.50
C GLU A 238 8.90 -0.57 42.47
N GLU A 239 7.59 -0.85 42.34
CA GLU A 239 6.88 -1.85 43.14
C GLU A 239 7.41 -3.27 42.91
N ARG A 240 7.74 -3.62 41.66
CA ARG A 240 8.32 -4.92 41.31
C ARG A 240 9.77 -5.05 41.83
N LEU A 241 10.58 -4.00 41.70
CA LEU A 241 11.96 -4.02 42.17
C LEU A 241 12.05 -4.12 43.69
N ALA A 242 11.11 -3.52 44.42
CA ALA A 242 11.03 -3.61 45.88
C ALA A 242 10.77 -5.04 46.38
N THR A 243 10.23 -5.92 45.54
CA THR A 243 9.83 -7.30 45.90
C THR A 243 10.68 -8.39 45.24
N MET A 244 11.56 -8.03 44.31
CA MET A 244 12.40 -8.97 43.57
C MET A 244 13.79 -9.14 44.19
N SER A 245 14.33 -10.36 44.13
CA SER A 245 15.73 -10.62 44.44
C SER A 245 16.66 -10.09 43.35
N ILE A 246 17.90 -9.75 43.71
CA ILE A 246 18.94 -9.31 42.76
C ILE A 246 19.14 -10.31 41.62
N HIS A 247 19.02 -11.62 41.89
CA HIS A 247 19.13 -12.66 40.87
C HIS A 247 18.01 -12.59 39.83
N GLU A 248 16.77 -12.35 40.25
CA GLU A 248 15.63 -12.20 39.34
C GLU A 248 15.73 -10.92 38.51
N ILE A 249 16.23 -9.82 39.09
CA ILE A 249 16.42 -8.57 38.36
C ILE A 249 17.54 -8.75 37.31
N ARG A 250 18.63 -9.48 37.64
CA ARG A 250 19.69 -9.83 36.67
C ARG A 250 19.16 -10.70 35.53
N SER A 251 18.45 -11.79 35.83
CA SER A 251 17.87 -12.67 34.82
C SER A 251 16.88 -11.94 33.90
N ARG A 252 16.09 -11.01 34.44
CA ARG A 252 15.23 -10.15 33.61
C ARG A 252 16.00 -9.12 32.78
N GLY A 253 17.08 -8.55 33.31
CA GLY A 253 17.91 -7.63 32.56
C GLY A 253 18.56 -8.26 31.34
N GLU A 254 19.03 -9.51 31.45
CA GLU A 254 19.55 -10.27 30.30
C GLU A 254 18.48 -10.40 29.20
N LYS A 255 17.22 -10.67 29.57
CA LYS A 255 16.09 -10.71 28.62
C LYS A 255 15.77 -9.34 27.99
N LEU A 256 16.15 -8.25 28.66
CA LEU A 256 16.04 -6.89 28.15
C LEU A 256 17.30 -6.41 27.42
N GLY A 257 18.27 -7.30 27.18
CA GLY A 257 19.54 -6.99 26.51
C GLY A 257 20.52 -6.19 27.36
N ILE A 258 20.35 -6.20 28.68
CA ILE A 258 21.22 -5.52 29.64
C ILE A 258 22.29 -6.50 30.11
N ASP A 259 23.54 -6.21 29.80
CA ASP A 259 24.67 -6.92 30.39
C ASP A 259 25.01 -6.29 31.75
N PHE A 260 24.86 -7.10 32.81
CA PHE A 260 25.19 -6.74 34.18
C PHE A 260 26.50 -7.41 34.67
N ASN A 261 27.22 -8.13 33.82
CA ASN A 261 28.43 -8.86 34.22
C ASN A 261 29.60 -7.94 34.64
N ASP A 262 29.57 -6.68 34.20
CA ASP A 262 30.51 -5.62 34.58
C ASP A 262 30.08 -4.82 35.82
N CYS A 263 28.91 -5.12 36.41
CA CYS A 263 28.44 -4.46 37.62
C CYS A 263 29.02 -5.13 38.86
N ASN A 264 30.10 -4.54 39.38
CA ASN A 264 30.83 -5.05 40.54
C ASN A 264 30.16 -4.73 41.89
N ASP A 265 29.20 -3.80 41.90
CA ASP A 265 28.49 -3.36 43.10
C ASP A 265 27.03 -2.94 42.80
N GLU A 266 26.25 -2.77 43.87
CA GLU A 266 24.82 -2.40 43.82
C GLU A 266 24.60 -1.00 43.21
N THR A 267 25.53 -0.07 43.41
CA THR A 267 25.40 1.30 42.90
C THR A 267 25.51 1.31 41.36
N GLN A 268 26.45 0.56 40.79
CA GLN A 268 26.61 0.39 39.35
C GLN A 268 25.36 -0.25 38.72
N PHE A 269 24.82 -1.28 39.39
CA PHE A 269 23.62 -1.96 38.96
C PHE A 269 22.40 -1.02 38.91
N LEU A 270 22.12 -0.31 40.01
CA LEU A 270 21.01 0.63 40.09
C LEU A 270 21.14 1.76 39.07
N LYS A 271 22.36 2.25 38.83
CA LYS A 271 22.64 3.28 37.81
C LYS A 271 22.32 2.78 36.40
N LYS A 272 22.73 1.56 36.04
CA LYS A 272 22.39 0.96 34.73
C LYS A 272 20.90 0.75 34.56
N LEU A 273 20.24 0.21 35.60
CA LEU A 273 18.80 0.00 35.59
C LEU A 273 18.03 1.33 35.41
N GLN A 274 18.43 2.37 36.15
CA GLN A 274 17.85 3.71 36.00
C GLN A 274 18.06 4.29 34.60
N ALA A 275 19.24 4.08 34.01
CA ALA A 275 19.52 4.51 32.64
C ALA A 275 18.58 3.83 31.62
N VAL A 276 18.31 2.53 31.79
CA VAL A 276 17.38 1.79 30.93
C VAL A 276 15.94 2.28 31.11
N ILE A 277 15.48 2.45 32.34
CA ILE A 277 14.15 3.00 32.64
C ILE A 277 13.98 4.38 32.00
N THR A 278 14.97 5.25 32.18
CA THR A 278 14.97 6.61 31.62
C THR A 278 14.94 6.58 30.09
N ASN A 279 15.74 5.71 29.46
CA ASN A 279 15.75 5.57 28.01
C ASN A 279 14.40 5.05 27.47
N ARG A 280 13.81 4.04 28.10
CA ARG A 280 12.48 3.51 27.72
C ARG A 280 11.41 4.59 27.83
N LYS A 281 11.44 5.40 28.88
CA LYS A 281 10.52 6.53 29.06
C LYS A 281 10.69 7.56 27.93
N LYS A 282 11.92 7.96 27.64
CA LYS A 282 12.23 8.92 26.55
C LYS A 282 11.74 8.41 25.18
N VAL A 283 11.97 7.13 24.90
CA VAL A 283 11.50 6.47 23.67
C VAL A 283 9.98 6.47 23.56
N ALA A 284 9.27 6.17 24.66
CA ALA A 284 7.82 6.26 24.70
C ALA A 284 7.32 7.70 24.47
N GLU A 285 7.89 8.68 25.17
CA GLU A 285 7.53 10.10 25.06
C GLU A 285 7.76 10.64 23.64
N HIS A 286 8.88 10.29 23.01
CA HIS A 286 9.14 10.64 21.62
C HIS A 286 8.09 10.04 20.67
N GLY A 287 7.64 8.79 20.91
CA GLY A 287 6.52 8.20 20.18
C GLY A 287 5.23 9.03 20.25
N LEU A 288 4.89 9.55 21.43
CA LEU A 288 3.75 10.44 21.61
C LEU A 288 3.95 11.79 20.92
N GLU A 289 5.16 12.35 20.99
CA GLU A 289 5.52 13.59 20.31
C GLU A 289 5.32 13.48 18.78
N MET A 290 5.83 12.40 18.17
CA MET A 290 5.66 12.14 16.73
C MET A 290 4.19 12.10 16.32
N VAL A 291 3.35 11.40 17.10
CA VAL A 291 1.90 11.30 16.84
C VAL A 291 1.24 12.67 17.00
N THR A 292 1.47 13.37 18.10
CA THR A 292 0.81 14.65 18.37
C THR A 292 1.25 15.74 17.39
N PHE A 293 2.51 15.75 16.96
CA PHE A 293 3.01 16.64 15.92
C PHE A 293 2.34 16.35 14.57
N THR A 294 2.30 15.07 14.17
CA THR A 294 1.65 14.66 12.92
C THR A 294 0.17 15.03 12.91
N LEU A 295 -0.56 14.75 14.00
CA LEU A 295 -1.98 15.10 14.09
C LEU A 295 -2.22 16.62 14.03
N LYS A 296 -1.35 17.44 14.62
CA LYS A 296 -1.41 18.90 14.50
C LYS A 296 -1.21 19.34 13.04
N LYS A 297 -0.24 18.77 12.33
CA LYS A 297 0.04 19.06 10.93
C LYS A 297 -1.14 18.69 10.01
N ILE A 298 -1.72 17.51 10.21
CA ILE A 298 -2.93 17.07 9.49
C ILE A 298 -4.10 18.02 9.79
N ALA A 299 -4.35 18.36 11.06
CA ALA A 299 -5.45 19.24 11.47
C ALA A 299 -5.30 20.69 10.95
N MET A 300 -4.06 21.16 10.79
CA MET A 300 -3.75 22.49 10.23
C MET A 300 -3.65 22.48 8.69
N GLY A 301 -3.59 21.30 8.07
CA GLY A 301 -3.48 21.13 6.62
C GLY A 301 -4.82 21.23 5.90
N GLY A 302 -4.77 21.24 4.57
CA GLY A 302 -5.95 21.21 3.70
C GLY A 302 -6.55 19.81 3.51
N ILE A 303 -5.89 18.77 4.02
CA ILE A 303 -6.50 17.43 4.15
C ILE A 303 -7.63 17.40 5.18
N HIS A 304 -7.66 18.32 6.15
CA HIS A 304 -8.80 18.55 7.03
C HIS A 304 -9.80 19.47 6.32
N ASP A 305 -11.04 19.02 6.16
CA ASP A 305 -12.10 19.88 5.61
C ASP A 305 -12.56 20.86 6.69
N HIS A 306 -12.01 22.07 6.67
CA HIS A 306 -12.35 23.12 7.64
C HIS A 306 -13.79 23.66 7.51
N VAL A 307 -14.51 23.30 6.45
CA VAL A 307 -15.90 23.74 6.21
C VAL A 307 -16.88 22.62 6.57
N GLY A 308 -16.73 21.45 5.97
CA GLY A 308 -17.60 20.29 6.16
C GLY A 308 -17.24 19.42 7.37
N ASN A 309 -16.05 19.63 7.95
CA ASN A 309 -15.41 18.77 8.93
C ASN A 309 -15.05 17.37 8.36
N GLY A 310 -14.05 16.72 8.95
CA GLY A 310 -13.55 15.42 8.47
C GLY A 310 -12.25 15.53 7.67
N PHE A 311 -11.78 14.39 7.15
CA PHE A 311 -10.47 14.29 6.50
C PHE A 311 -10.57 13.66 5.11
N HIS A 312 -9.88 14.26 4.15
CA HIS A 312 -9.61 13.67 2.85
C HIS A 312 -8.70 12.43 2.99
N ARG A 313 -8.73 11.53 2.01
CA ARG A 313 -8.02 10.24 2.09
C ARG A 313 -6.51 10.41 2.22
N TYR A 314 -5.92 11.38 1.51
CA TYR A 314 -4.49 11.68 1.53
C TYR A 314 -4.20 13.07 0.98
N SER A 315 -3.00 13.59 1.27
CA SER A 315 -2.46 14.80 0.65
C SER A 315 -1.61 14.43 -0.55
N THR A 316 -1.79 15.10 -1.68
CA THR A 316 -0.95 14.91 -2.87
C THR A 316 0.43 15.55 -2.72
N ASP A 317 0.61 16.43 -1.73
CA ASP A 317 1.89 17.05 -1.38
C ASP A 317 2.42 16.54 -0.03
N LYS A 318 3.67 16.92 0.26
CA LYS A 318 4.35 16.62 1.54
C LYS A 318 3.95 17.50 2.74
N TYR A 319 3.14 18.53 2.53
CA TYR A 319 2.82 19.54 3.55
C TYR A 319 1.43 19.36 4.18
N TRP A 320 0.68 18.35 3.74
CA TRP A 320 -0.73 18.14 4.09
C TRP A 320 -1.69 19.21 3.53
N HIS A 321 -1.28 20.02 2.56
CA HIS A 321 -2.07 21.16 2.09
C HIS A 321 -3.03 20.81 0.95
N VAL A 322 -2.60 20.01 -0.01
CA VAL A 322 -3.40 19.71 -1.20
C VAL A 322 -4.10 18.37 -1.04
N PRO A 323 -5.41 18.31 -0.74
CA PRO A 323 -6.13 17.06 -0.60
C PRO A 323 -6.32 16.36 -1.96
N HIS A 324 -6.32 15.03 -1.94
CA HIS A 324 -6.84 14.25 -3.06
C HIS A 324 -8.38 14.26 -3.06
N PHE A 325 -8.98 14.68 -4.17
CA PHE A 325 -10.42 14.88 -4.32
C PHE A 325 -11.20 13.64 -4.81
N GLU A 326 -10.70 12.43 -4.58
CA GLU A 326 -11.61 11.29 -4.47
C GLU A 326 -12.35 11.41 -3.14
N LYS A 327 -13.61 11.87 -3.19
CA LYS A 327 -14.52 11.81 -2.04
C LYS A 327 -14.68 10.35 -1.62
N MET A 328 -14.37 10.04 -0.36
CA MET A 328 -14.83 8.81 0.28
C MET A 328 -16.32 8.90 0.60
#